data_AF-A0AA48M3D4-F1
#
_entry.id   AF-A0AA48M3D4-F1
#
_cell.length_a   1.000
_cell.length_b   1.000
_cell.length_c   1.000
_cell.angle_alpha   90.00
_cell.angle_beta   90.00
_cell.angle_gamma   90.00
#
_symmetry.space_group_name_H-M   'P 1'
#
loop_
_entity.id
_entity.type
_entity.pdbx_description
1 polymer ?
#
loop_
_entity_poly.entity_id
_entity_poly.type
_entity_poly.pdbx_seq_one_letter_code
_entity_poly.pdbx_strand_id
1 'polypeptide(L)'
;MKRLLLAAGVLALIALWFFITGAPNDTATRIERRAGLDLVEACNEAAIAAGAPERFSAADVLPPKLEPAEGPGRVAVLVSTLEARRGGFSCRWDGIEGARLTRLAP
;
A
#
# COMPACT_ATOMS: atom_id res chain seq x y z
N MET A 1 17.80 -43.63 -14.86
CA MET A 1 17.49 -42.62 -15.90
C MET A 1 16.08 -42.03 -15.78
N LYS A 2 14.99 -42.81 -15.65
CA LYS A 2 13.62 -42.27 -15.47
C LYS A 2 13.45 -41.28 -14.30
N ARG A 3 14.11 -41.51 -13.16
CA ARG A 3 14.05 -40.61 -11.99
C ARG A 3 14.73 -39.24 -12.21
N LEU A 4 15.79 -39.21 -13.02
CA LEU A 4 16.49 -37.97 -13.40
C LEU A 4 15.66 -37.11 -14.34
N LEU A 5 14.95 -37.74 -15.28
CA LEU A 5 14.04 -37.05 -16.21
C LEU A 5 12.83 -36.44 -15.47
N LEU A 6 12.29 -37.14 -14.48
CA LEU A 6 11.19 -36.61 -13.65
C LEU A 6 11.65 -35.42 -12.79
N ALA A 7 12.82 -35.51 -12.15
CA ALA A 7 13.35 -34.42 -11.35
C ALA A 7 13.62 -33.16 -12.19
N ALA A 8 14.19 -33.33 -13.39
CA ALA A 8 14.41 -32.23 -14.34
C ALA A 8 13.09 -31.60 -14.81
N GLY A 9 12.06 -32.41 -15.07
CA GLY A 9 10.73 -31.92 -15.45
C GLY A 9 10.05 -31.10 -14.35
N VAL A 10 10.16 -31.55 -13.09
CA VAL A 10 9.62 -30.80 -11.93
C VAL A 10 10.36 -29.48 -11.74
N LEU A 11 11.70 -29.48 -11.85
CA LEU A 11 12.49 -28.25 -11.75
C LEU A 11 12.16 -27.25 -12.88
N ALA A 12 11.97 -27.75 -14.11
CA ALA A 12 11.55 -26.92 -15.23
C ALA A 12 10.17 -26.29 -15.01
N LEU A 13 9.22 -27.05 -14.45
CA LEU A 13 7.89 -26.53 -14.09
C LEU A 13 7.94 -25.47 -12.98
N ILE A 14 8.76 -25.68 -11.94
CA ILE A 14 8.95 -24.70 -10.87
C ILE A 14 9.60 -23.42 -11.40
N ALA A 15 10.62 -23.55 -12.25
CA ALA A 15 11.29 -22.41 -12.88
C ALA A 15 10.33 -21.64 -13.80
N LEU A 16 9.53 -22.35 -14.59
CA LEU A 16 8.52 -21.76 -15.47
C LEU A 16 7.44 -21.01 -14.67
N TRP A 17 6.99 -21.59 -13.55
CA TRP A 17 6.03 -20.94 -12.65
C TRP A 17 6.57 -19.62 -12.11
N PHE A 18 7.80 -19.61 -11.61
CA PHE A 18 8.46 -18.39 -11.12
C PHE A 18 8.58 -17.31 -12.19
N PHE A 19 8.86 -17.67 -13.44
CA PHE A 19 8.93 -16.72 -14.56
C PHE A 19 7.58 -16.09 -14.91
N ILE A 20 6.47 -16.82 -14.76
CA ILE A 20 5.13 -16.33 -15.07
C ILE A 20 4.59 -15.43 -13.94
N THR A 21 4.84 -15.79 -12.68
CA THR A 21 4.30 -15.05 -11.52
C THR A 21 5.22 -13.94 -11.01
N GLY A 22 6.48 -13.90 -11.45
CA GLY A 22 7.50 -12.94 -10.97
C GLY A 22 7.48 -11.57 -11.65
N ALA A 23 6.67 -11.37 -12.69
CA ALA A 23 6.56 -10.06 -13.33
C ALA A 23 5.80 -9.10 -12.39
N PRO A 24 6.35 -7.91 -12.07
CA PRO A 24 5.61 -6.90 -11.34
C PRO A 24 4.33 -6.59 -12.12
N ASN A 25 3.19 -6.77 -11.45
CA ASN A 25 1.90 -6.63 -12.08
C ASN A 25 1.69 -5.14 -12.39
N ASP A 26 1.99 -4.70 -13.61
CA ASP A 26 1.92 -3.29 -14.05
C ASP A 26 0.60 -2.61 -13.66
N THR A 27 -0.48 -3.39 -13.59
CA THR A 27 -1.79 -2.95 -13.13
C THR A 27 -1.79 -2.58 -11.64
N ALA A 28 -1.17 -3.38 -10.77
CA ALA A 28 -1.05 -3.09 -9.34
C ALA A 28 -0.24 -1.82 -9.12
N THR A 29 0.89 -1.67 -9.80
CA THR A 29 1.74 -0.47 -9.74
C THR A 29 0.98 0.78 -10.17
N ARG A 30 0.12 0.69 -11.20
CA ARG A 30 -0.73 1.82 -11.63
C ARG A 30 -1.80 2.17 -10.60
N ILE A 31 -2.43 1.16 -9.99
CA ILE A 31 -3.45 1.36 -8.95
C ILE A 31 -2.81 2.02 -7.72
N GLU A 32 -1.65 1.53 -7.27
CA GLU A 32 -0.91 2.11 -6.16
C GLU A 32 -0.49 3.55 -6.43
N ARG A 33 0.02 3.84 -7.63
CA ARG A 33 0.36 5.22 -8.02
C ARG A 33 -0.85 6.13 -7.94
N ARG A 34 -2.00 5.68 -8.44
CA ARG A 34 -3.23 6.48 -8.42
C ARG A 34 -3.72 6.71 -7.00
N ALA A 35 -3.79 5.66 -6.19
CA ALA A 35 -4.21 5.75 -4.80
C ALA A 35 -3.28 6.67 -3.97
N GLY A 36 -1.99 6.70 -4.28
CA GLY A 36 -1.04 7.65 -3.69
C GLY A 36 -1.32 9.11 -4.06
N LEU A 37 -1.80 9.40 -5.26
CA LEU A 37 -2.21 10.75 -5.65
C LEU A 37 -3.50 11.17 -4.95
N ASP A 38 -4.48 10.26 -4.88
CA ASP A 38 -5.75 10.48 -4.19
C ASP A 38 -5.51 10.72 -2.67
N LEU A 39 -4.56 9.99 -2.06
CA LEU A 39 -4.10 10.24 -0.69
C LEU A 39 -3.57 11.67 -0.52
N VAL A 40 -2.72 12.13 -1.44
CA VAL A 40 -2.11 13.47 -1.36
C VAL A 40 -3.17 14.55 -1.44
N GLU A 41 -4.15 14.40 -2.32
CA GLU A 41 -5.30 15.30 -2.42
C GLU A 41 -6.08 15.34 -1.10
N ALA A 42 -6.50 14.20 -0.59
CA ALA A 42 -7.25 14.10 0.66
C ALA A 42 -6.47 14.65 1.86
N CYS A 43 -5.15 14.42 1.93
CA CYS A 43 -4.29 14.97 2.97
C CYS A 43 -4.14 16.48 2.90
N ASN A 44 -4.10 17.05 1.69
CA ASN A 44 -4.06 18.49 1.51
C ASN A 44 -5.40 19.13 1.89
N GLU A 45 -6.53 18.50 1.57
CA GLU A 45 -7.84 18.94 2.04
C GLU A 45 -7.94 18.91 3.58
N ALA A 46 -7.49 17.81 4.20
CA ALA A 46 -7.46 17.68 5.65
C ALA A 46 -6.54 18.73 6.30
N ALA A 47 -5.38 19.02 5.69
CA ALA A 47 -4.48 20.08 6.16
C ALA A 47 -5.11 21.47 6.05
N ILE A 48 -5.83 21.77 4.96
CA ILE A 48 -6.56 23.03 4.78
C ILE A 48 -7.66 23.15 5.85
N ALA A 49 -8.46 22.10 6.04
CA ALA A 49 -9.53 22.07 7.05
C ALA A 49 -8.99 22.24 8.49
N ALA A 50 -7.79 21.70 8.76
CA ALA A 50 -7.11 21.84 10.05
C ALA A 50 -6.32 23.15 10.20
N GLY A 51 -6.26 24.02 9.17
CA GLY A 51 -5.44 25.24 9.19
C GLY A 51 -3.93 24.97 9.23
N ALA A 52 -3.49 23.77 8.84
CA ALA A 52 -2.08 23.42 8.80
C ALA A 52 -1.38 24.01 7.55
N PRO A 53 -0.16 24.56 7.71
CA PRO A 53 0.60 25.12 6.58
C PRO A 53 1.17 24.05 5.64
N GLU A 54 1.20 22.79 6.08
CA GLU A 54 1.81 21.70 5.34
C GLU A 54 1.07 21.39 4.03
N ARG A 55 1.87 21.03 3.01
CA ARG A 55 1.38 20.62 1.69
C ARG A 55 2.05 19.33 1.29
N PHE A 56 1.29 18.25 1.34
CA PHE A 56 1.75 16.92 0.97
C PHE A 56 1.95 16.81 -0.55
N SER A 57 2.86 15.94 -0.94
CA SER A 57 3.22 15.63 -2.32
C SER A 57 3.41 14.11 -2.48
N ALA A 58 3.50 13.63 -3.72
CA ALA A 58 3.71 12.20 -3.98
C ALA A 58 5.00 11.64 -3.35
N ALA A 59 6.00 12.49 -3.08
CA ALA A 59 7.24 12.08 -2.43
C ALA A 59 7.08 11.82 -0.91
N ASP A 60 6.00 12.34 -0.31
CA ASP A 60 5.71 12.19 1.11
C ASP A 60 4.95 10.88 1.39
N VAL A 61 4.48 10.19 0.34
CA VAL A 61 3.71 8.95 0.43
C VAL A 61 4.62 7.78 0.79
N LEU A 62 4.27 7.09 1.87
CA LEU A 62 4.94 5.89 2.32
C LEU A 62 4.41 4.65 1.59
N PRO A 63 5.20 3.56 1.51
CA PRO A 63 4.72 2.28 1.01
C PRO A 63 3.45 1.85 1.76
N PRO A 64 2.43 1.32 1.06
CA PRO A 64 1.19 0.87 1.69
C PRO A 64 1.47 -0.17 2.77
N LYS A 65 0.79 -0.01 3.91
CA LYS A 65 0.92 -0.92 5.05
C LYS A 65 -0.43 -1.57 5.31
N LEU A 66 -0.40 -2.90 5.48
CA LEU A 66 -1.56 -3.66 5.95
C LEU A 66 -1.66 -3.49 7.45
N GLU A 67 -2.78 -2.95 7.92
CA GLU A 67 -3.08 -2.86 9.36
C GLU A 67 -4.29 -3.73 9.70
N PRO A 68 -4.26 -4.42 10.85
CA PRO A 68 -5.43 -5.14 11.34
C PRO A 68 -6.51 -4.13 11.73
N ALA A 69 -7.71 -4.31 11.20
CA ALA A 69 -8.90 -3.57 11.58
C ALA A 69 -9.86 -4.50 12.36
N GLU A 70 -10.58 -3.92 13.32
CA GLU A 70 -11.65 -4.62 14.01
C GLU A 70 -12.82 -4.82 13.06
N GLY A 71 -13.02 -6.07 12.60
CA GLY A 71 -14.18 -6.46 11.82
C GLY A 71 -15.37 -6.82 12.71
N PRO A 72 -16.62 -6.71 12.19
CA PRO A 72 -17.79 -7.17 12.93
C PRO A 72 -17.69 -8.68 13.23
N GLY A 73 -17.59 -9.00 14.52
CA GLY A 73 -17.67 -10.36 15.08
C GLY A 73 -16.49 -11.27 14.74
N ARG A 74 -15.47 -11.36 15.61
CA ARG A 74 -14.34 -12.34 15.59
C ARG A 74 -13.57 -12.52 14.26
N VAL A 75 -13.92 -11.81 13.19
CA VAL A 75 -13.22 -11.84 11.90
C VAL A 75 -12.08 -10.83 11.95
N ALA A 76 -10.86 -11.31 11.75
CA ALA A 76 -9.72 -10.43 11.54
C ALA A 76 -9.82 -9.84 10.11
N VAL A 77 -9.90 -8.52 10.02
CA VAL A 77 -9.91 -7.81 8.74
C VAL A 77 -8.56 -7.11 8.57
N LEU A 78 -7.99 -7.19 7.37
CA LEU A 78 -6.80 -6.42 7.00
C LEU A 78 -7.25 -5.28 6.09
N VAL A 79 -6.91 -4.05 6.48
CA VAL A 79 -7.14 -2.87 5.64
C VAL A 79 -5.80 -2.37 5.11
N SER A 80 -5.80 -1.99 3.83
CA SER A 80 -4.65 -1.29 3.26
C SER A 80 -4.76 0.18 3.64
N THR A 81 -3.90 0.61 4.56
CA THR A 81 -3.81 2.03 4.93
C THR A 81 -2.67 2.69 4.16
N LEU A 82 -2.99 3.82 3.56
CA LEU A 82 -2.03 4.71 2.93
C LEU A 82 -1.65 5.80 3.93
N GLU A 83 -0.35 6.13 3.98
CA GLU A 83 0.18 7.13 4.90
C GLU A 83 1.10 8.09 4.15
N ALA A 84 0.96 9.39 4.41
CA ALA A 84 1.88 10.43 3.96
C ALA A 84 2.48 11.16 5.17
N ARG A 85 3.79 11.46 5.13
CA ARG A 85 4.49 12.16 6.23
C ARG A 85 5.23 13.39 5.76
N ARG A 86 5.00 14.51 6.43
CA ARG A 86 5.68 15.78 6.14
C ARG A 86 5.66 16.71 7.34
N GLY A 87 6.77 17.40 7.60
CA GLY A 87 6.81 18.52 8.54
C GLY A 87 6.34 18.19 9.97
N GLY A 88 6.56 16.96 10.44
CA GLY A 88 6.08 16.52 11.76
C GLY A 88 4.58 16.17 11.79
N PHE A 89 3.95 15.98 10.65
CA PHE A 89 2.59 15.45 10.52
C PHE A 89 2.59 14.10 9.80
N SER A 90 1.68 13.23 10.22
CA SER A 90 1.30 12.01 9.52
C SER A 90 -0.16 12.13 9.11
N CYS A 91 -0.43 11.90 7.84
CA CYS A 91 -1.77 11.86 7.30
C CYS A 91 -2.07 10.42 6.86
N ARG A 92 -3.12 9.82 7.40
CA ARG A 92 -3.54 8.45 7.07
C ARG A 92 -4.89 8.43 6.38
N TRP A 93 -5.02 7.53 5.41
CA TRP A 93 -6.25 7.30 4.69
C TRP A 93 -6.44 5.80 4.43
N ASP A 94 -7.65 5.31 4.69
CA ASP A 94 -8.04 3.91 4.52
C ASP A 94 -8.87 3.69 3.23
N GLY A 95 -9.09 4.74 2.44
CA GLY A 95 -9.88 4.69 1.20
C GLY A 95 -11.39 4.75 1.40
N ILE A 96 -11.88 4.78 2.63
CA ILE A 96 -13.33 4.79 2.96
C ILE A 96 -13.69 6.05 3.75
N GLU A 97 -12.98 6.33 4.83
CA GLU A 97 -13.18 7.52 5.64
C GLU A 97 -12.33 8.70 5.10
N GLY A 98 -12.64 9.92 5.53
CA GLY A 98 -11.81 11.08 5.21
C GLY A 98 -10.39 10.93 5.77
N ALA A 99 -9.41 11.56 5.12
CA ALA A 99 -8.02 11.48 5.56
C ALA A 99 -7.83 12.12 6.95
N ARG A 100 -7.12 11.41 7.82
CA ARG A 100 -6.86 11.83 9.20
C ARG A 100 -5.46 12.39 9.35
N LEU A 101 -5.37 13.69 9.61
CA LEU A 101 -4.12 14.39 9.91
C LEU A 101 -3.81 14.30 11.40
N THR A 102 -2.63 13.79 11.74
CA THR A 102 -2.13 13.65 13.12
C THR A 102 -0.77 14.33 13.23
N ARG A 103 -0.56 15.12 14.29
CA ARG A 103 0.77 15.64 14.61
C ARG A 103 1.62 14.52 15.22
N LEU A 104 2.81 14.30 14.66
CA LEU A 104 3.78 13.35 15.20
C LEU A 104 4.44 13.97 16.44
N ALA A 105 4.65 13.14 17.47
CA ALA A 105 5.42 13.55 18.63
C ALA A 105 6.84 13.95 18.19
N PRO A 106 7.46 14.98 18.83
CA PRO A 106 8.81 15.43 18.51
C PRO A 106 9.86 14.35 18.75
#